data_AF-A0A838RHX4-F1
#
_entry.id   AF-A0A838RHX4-F1
#
_cell.length_a   1.000
_cell.length_b   1.000
_cell.length_c   1.000
_cell.angle_alpha   90.00
_cell.angle_beta   90.00
_cell.angle_gamma   90.00
#
_symmetry.space_group_name_H-M   'P 1'
#
loop_
_entity.id
_entity.type
_entity.pdbx_description
1 polymer ?
#
loop_
_entity_poly.entity_id
_entity_poly.type
_entity_poly.pdbx_seq_one_letter_code
_entity_poly.pdbx_strand_id
1 'polypeptide(L)'
;YAIGDVEVMFIPAWLALTVLAFGGIALVVRHLLIAPDLSARVALLLSLALLLVPLRLQLGEMPLSRAGHEAPRARVDEILAANPPPNAILVTNDRDDLVPLWYAQFAEGQRPDLLVLAPLITPAPEHRTVAALVQWALQWGRPVLLAKPMAGLEQRFDLHPHAGPLVAVQGPAAMPTEPPLQPDLAPALSVIGWEPTALRVQPGDLVTLSIALLPNAPLHEKLSFSLQLFDAAGTPIAQAEFPPDPFYPPTEWPAGEPARLLVSLVIPAETAEGLYEWRLSSYLLEGEQFTAVGQQVRIGRFQVVGVE
;
A
#
# COMPACT_ATOMS: atom_id res chain seq x y z
N TYR A 1 -10.02 -0.88 1.27
CA TYR A 1 -10.32 0.57 1.24
C TYR A 1 -11.41 0.83 2.27
N ALA A 2 -11.03 1.12 3.51
CA ALA A 2 -11.96 1.55 4.55
C ALA A 2 -11.94 3.08 4.52
N ILE A 3 -12.98 3.69 3.96
CA ILE A 3 -13.14 5.14 4.02
C ILE A 3 -13.51 5.46 5.48
N GLY A 4 -12.61 6.11 6.22
CA GLY A 4 -12.81 6.46 7.64
C GLY A 4 -14.09 7.28 7.90
N ASP A 5 -14.62 7.93 6.88
CA ASP A 5 -15.79 8.81 6.98
C ASP A 5 -17.14 8.11 6.76
N VAL A 6 -17.18 6.83 6.37
CA VAL A 6 -18.48 6.18 6.08
C VAL A 6 -19.38 6.17 7.32
N GLU A 7 -18.79 5.94 8.50
CA GLU A 7 -19.51 5.93 9.77
C GLU A 7 -20.10 7.30 10.10
N VAL A 8 -19.39 8.38 9.76
CA VAL A 8 -19.81 9.77 9.97
C VAL A 8 -20.95 10.13 9.02
N MET A 9 -20.90 9.65 7.77
CA MET A 9 -21.99 9.86 6.81
C MET A 9 -23.31 9.23 7.23
N PHE A 10 -23.28 8.19 8.07
CA PHE A 10 -24.49 7.56 8.60
C PHE A 10 -25.04 8.23 9.85
N ILE A 11 -24.42 9.27 10.41
CA ILE A 11 -24.94 9.98 11.61
C ILE A 11 -26.42 10.35 11.47
N PRO A 12 -26.91 10.94 10.36
CA PRO A 12 -28.33 11.25 10.21
C PRO A 12 -29.23 10.00 10.23
N ALA A 13 -28.79 8.90 9.61
CA ALA A 13 -29.50 7.64 9.60
C ALA A 13 -29.53 7.02 11.01
N TRP A 14 -28.41 7.06 11.74
CA TRP A 14 -28.33 6.62 13.13
C TRP A 14 -29.24 7.44 14.04
N LEU A 15 -29.30 8.76 13.86
CA LEU A 15 -30.23 9.62 14.61
C LEU A 15 -31.69 9.28 14.33
N ALA A 16 -32.06 9.10 13.06
CA ALA A 16 -33.42 8.71 12.69
C ALA A 16 -33.79 7.32 13.26
N LEU A 17 -32.88 6.35 13.15
CA LEU A 17 -33.07 5.00 13.67
C LEU A 17 -33.17 5.00 15.20
N THR A 18 -32.40 5.86 15.87
CA THR A 18 -32.49 6.08 17.32
C THR A 18 -33.88 6.58 17.70
N VAL A 19 -34.39 7.61 17.02
CA VAL A 19 -35.74 8.15 17.28
C VAL A 19 -36.82 7.09 17.06
N LEU A 20 -36.74 6.33 15.97
CA LEU A 20 -37.69 5.25 15.67
C LEU A 20 -37.62 4.10 16.68
N ALA A 21 -36.41 3.70 17.09
CA ALA A 21 -36.20 2.65 18.08
C ALA A 21 -36.77 3.05 19.45
N PHE A 22 -36.43 4.24 19.95
CA PHE A 22 -36.95 4.73 21.23
C PHE A 22 -38.46 5.01 21.17
N GLY A 23 -38.99 5.51 20.06
CA GLY A 23 -40.43 5.66 19.84
C GLY A 23 -41.17 4.32 19.84
N GLY A 24 -40.62 3.30 19.18
CA GLY A 24 -41.15 1.94 19.17
C GLY A 24 -41.13 1.30 20.56
N ILE A 25 -40.02 1.42 21.30
CA ILE A 25 -39.91 0.97 22.70
C ILE A 25 -40.97 1.65 23.56
N ALA A 26 -41.15 2.98 23.44
CA ALA A 26 -42.15 3.72 24.20
C ALA A 26 -43.58 3.25 23.92
N LEU A 27 -43.91 2.94 22.65
CA LEU A 27 -45.19 2.37 22.26
C LEU A 27 -45.41 0.98 22.87
N VAL A 28 -44.42 0.08 22.77
CA VAL A 28 -44.49 -1.27 23.34
C VAL A 28 -44.68 -1.22 24.86
N VAL A 29 -43.93 -0.37 25.56
CA VAL A 29 -44.07 -0.17 27.02
C VAL A 29 -45.47 0.37 27.37
N ARG A 30 -45.96 1.37 26.63
CA ARG A 30 -47.31 1.92 26.85
C ARG A 30 -48.39 0.85 26.69
N HIS A 31 -48.30 0.01 25.66
CA HIS A 31 -49.25 -1.07 25.42
C HIS A 31 -49.14 -2.19 26.47
N LEU A 32 -47.95 -2.45 26.99
CA LEU A 32 -47.73 -3.44 28.04
C LEU A 32 -48.46 -3.05 29.34
N LEU A 33 -48.49 -1.76 29.68
CA LEU A 33 -49.13 -1.23 30.89
C LEU A 33 -50.66 -1.35 30.87
N ILE A 34 -51.27 -1.39 29.69
CA ILE A 34 -52.74 -1.45 29.51
C ILE A 34 -53.23 -2.81 28.99
N ALA A 35 -52.33 -3.77 28.80
CA ALA A 35 -52.66 -5.06 28.23
C ALA A 35 -53.57 -5.88 29.16
N PRO A 36 -54.75 -6.35 28.66
CA PRO A 36 -55.79 -6.95 29.50
C PRO A 36 -55.51 -8.41 29.88
N ASP A 37 -54.73 -9.14 29.05
CA ASP A 37 -54.51 -10.57 29.20
C ASP A 37 -53.01 -10.95 29.17
N LEU A 38 -52.71 -12.15 29.66
CA LEU A 38 -51.33 -12.65 29.78
C LEU A 38 -50.64 -12.86 28.43
N SER A 39 -51.37 -13.27 27.39
CA SER A 39 -50.79 -13.58 26.08
C SER A 39 -50.29 -12.31 25.37
N ALA A 40 -51.07 -11.22 25.43
CA ALA A 40 -50.65 -9.92 24.91
C ALA A 40 -49.41 -9.38 25.65
N ARG A 41 -49.33 -9.57 26.97
CA ARG A 41 -48.15 -9.17 27.76
C ARG A 41 -46.90 -9.93 27.37
N VAL A 42 -47.00 -11.26 27.19
CA VAL A 42 -45.88 -12.09 26.76
C VAL A 42 -45.40 -11.69 25.36
N ALA A 43 -46.31 -11.46 24.42
CA ALA A 43 -45.96 -11.00 23.08
C ALA A 43 -45.22 -9.65 23.09
N LEU A 44 -45.71 -8.67 23.87
CA LEU A 44 -45.07 -7.36 24.01
C LEU A 44 -43.70 -7.44 24.68
N LEU A 45 -43.53 -8.30 25.70
CA LEU A 45 -42.23 -8.54 26.32
C LEU A 45 -41.22 -9.17 25.34
N LEU A 46 -41.67 -10.10 24.50
CA LEU A 46 -40.84 -10.69 23.45
C LEU A 46 -40.45 -9.65 22.39
N SER A 47 -41.39 -8.78 21.96
CA SER A 47 -41.09 -7.67 21.06
C SER A 47 -40.09 -6.68 21.66
N LEU A 48 -40.23 -6.36 22.95
CA LEU A 48 -39.28 -5.50 23.66
C LEU A 48 -37.89 -6.15 23.75
N ALA A 49 -37.83 -7.44 24.07
CA ALA A 49 -36.58 -8.19 24.11
C ALA A 49 -35.88 -8.20 22.73
N LEU A 50 -36.64 -8.45 21.66
CA LEU A 50 -36.13 -8.41 20.28
C LEU A 50 -35.60 -7.03 19.86
N LEU A 51 -36.22 -5.94 20.33
CA LEU A 51 -35.74 -4.57 20.10
C LEU A 51 -34.44 -4.25 20.88
N LEU A 52 -34.27 -4.83 22.07
CA LEU A 52 -33.12 -4.58 22.95
C LEU A 52 -31.88 -5.42 22.60
N VAL A 53 -32.04 -6.58 21.95
CA VAL A 53 -30.94 -7.44 21.51
C VAL A 53 -29.94 -6.73 20.59
N PRO A 54 -30.34 -6.09 19.47
CA PRO A 54 -29.38 -5.41 18.58
C PRO A 54 -28.71 -4.22 19.27
N LEU A 55 -29.42 -3.51 20.16
CA LEU A 55 -28.87 -2.42 20.96
C LEU A 55 -27.77 -2.93 21.90
N ARG A 56 -27.99 -4.06 22.58
CA ARG A 56 -26.98 -4.70 23.44
C ARG A 56 -25.75 -5.16 22.64
N LEU A 57 -25.98 -5.77 21.47
CA LEU A 57 -24.89 -6.28 20.62
C LEU A 57 -24.02 -5.12 20.09
N GLN A 58 -24.61 -3.99 19.70
CA GLN A 58 -23.85 -2.83 19.21
C GLN A 58 -23.17 -2.02 20.32
N LEU A 59 -23.83 -1.84 21.47
CA LEU A 59 -23.25 -1.10 22.61
C LEU A 59 -22.04 -1.82 23.24
N GLY A 60 -21.92 -3.14 23.04
CA GLY A 60 -20.79 -3.93 23.54
C GLY A 60 -19.48 -3.67 22.79
N GLU A 61 -19.56 -3.23 21.53
CA GLU A 61 -18.39 -3.06 20.65
C GLU A 61 -18.10 -1.60 20.27
N MET A 62 -19.04 -0.67 20.46
CA MET A 62 -18.83 0.73 20.10
C MET A 62 -18.30 1.57 21.28
N PRO A 63 -17.12 2.21 21.15
CA PRO A 63 -16.63 3.11 22.17
C PRO A 63 -17.57 4.32 22.31
N LEU A 64 -18.15 4.48 23.50
CA LEU A 64 -19.09 5.55 23.86
C LEU A 64 -18.50 6.98 23.75
N SER A 65 -17.18 7.10 23.65
CA SER A 65 -16.47 8.37 23.49
C SER A 65 -15.28 8.20 22.55
N ARG A 66 -15.13 9.15 21.63
CA ARG A 66 -13.92 9.31 20.81
C ARG A 66 -12.97 10.38 21.36
N ALA A 67 -13.23 10.94 22.56
CA ALA A 67 -12.43 12.03 23.12
C ALA A 67 -10.94 11.67 23.35
N GLY A 68 -10.61 10.37 23.45
CA GLY A 68 -9.22 9.89 23.54
C GLY A 68 -8.59 9.45 22.21
N HIS A 69 -9.24 9.70 21.05
CA HIS A 69 -8.66 9.41 19.74
C HIS A 69 -7.64 10.48 19.34
N GLU A 70 -6.47 10.46 20.00
CA GLU A 70 -5.37 11.40 19.76
C GLU A 70 -4.43 10.93 18.64
N ALA A 71 -4.64 9.75 18.06
CA ALA A 71 -3.75 9.18 17.04
C ALA A 71 -3.49 10.11 15.84
N PRO A 72 -4.49 10.81 15.25
CA PRO A 72 -4.21 11.77 14.18
C PRO A 72 -3.33 12.93 14.64
N ARG A 73 -3.51 13.41 15.88
CA ARG A 73 -2.70 14.47 16.46
C ARG A 73 -1.27 14.01 16.70
N ALA A 74 -1.08 12.84 17.31
CA ALA A 74 0.22 12.27 17.57
C ALA A 74 1.04 12.08 16.27
N ARG A 75 0.39 11.65 15.17
CA ARG A 75 1.04 11.54 13.85
C ARG A 75 1.47 12.90 13.29
N VAL A 76 0.65 13.93 13.42
CA VAL A 76 1.04 15.30 13.02
C VAL A 76 2.25 15.77 13.83
N ASP A 77 2.21 15.59 15.15
CA ASP A 77 3.32 16.01 16.02
C ASP A 77 4.61 15.26 15.68
N GLU A 78 4.52 13.96 15.35
CA GLU A 78 5.65 13.15 14.88
C GLU A 78 6.25 13.67 13.55
N ILE A 79 5.40 13.98 12.56
CA ILE A 79 5.78 14.51 11.26
C ILE A 79 6.44 15.89 11.39
N LEU A 80 5.87 16.78 12.22
CA LEU A 80 6.40 18.13 12.40
C LEU A 80 7.69 18.11 13.24
N ALA A 81 7.79 17.22 14.24
CA ALA A 81 9.00 17.02 15.05
C ALA A 81 10.17 16.45 14.24
N ALA A 82 9.89 15.72 13.15
CA ALA A 82 10.91 15.31 12.18
C ALA A 82 11.55 16.49 11.42
N ASN A 83 11.07 17.72 11.63
CA ASN A 83 11.62 18.96 11.11
C ASN A 83 11.86 18.93 9.59
N PRO A 84 10.79 18.74 8.77
CA PRO A 84 10.91 18.73 7.32
C PRO A 84 11.53 20.06 6.83
N PRO A 85 12.31 20.06 5.73
CA PRO A 85 12.96 21.25 5.22
C PRO A 85 11.97 22.42 4.98
N PRO A 86 12.43 23.68 5.07
CA PRO A 86 11.61 24.84 4.76
C PRO A 86 11.04 24.75 3.34
N ASN A 87 9.78 25.13 3.17
CA ASN A 87 9.07 25.06 1.88
C ASN A 87 9.04 23.65 1.27
N ALA A 88 9.14 22.56 2.04
CA ALA A 88 8.99 21.21 1.49
C ALA A 88 7.56 20.93 1.02
N ILE A 89 7.42 19.99 0.09
CA ILE A 89 6.16 19.35 -0.30
C ILE A 89 6.09 18.01 0.44
N LEU A 90 5.04 17.81 1.24
CA LEU A 90 4.73 16.54 1.89
C LEU A 90 3.66 15.80 1.09
N VAL A 91 3.97 14.62 0.59
CA VAL A 91 3.03 13.76 -0.14
C VAL A 91 2.57 12.61 0.75
N THR A 92 1.26 12.43 0.88
CA THR A 92 0.64 11.25 1.52
C THR A 92 -0.26 10.51 0.52
N ASN A 93 -0.69 9.29 0.83
CA ASN A 93 -1.58 8.47 0.00
C ASN A 93 -3.08 8.72 0.27
N ASP A 94 -3.44 9.34 1.38
CA ASP A 94 -4.84 9.42 1.81
C ASP A 94 -5.17 10.73 2.56
N ARG A 95 -6.45 10.87 2.91
CA ARG A 95 -6.96 12.04 3.61
C ARG A 95 -6.76 11.96 5.13
N ASP A 96 -6.48 10.77 5.65
CA ASP A 96 -6.34 10.54 7.09
C ASP A 96 -5.09 11.23 7.62
N ASP A 97 -4.03 11.35 6.81
CA ASP A 97 -2.86 12.17 7.13
C ASP A 97 -3.00 13.63 6.65
N LEU A 98 -3.63 13.86 5.48
CA LEU A 98 -3.74 15.19 4.88
C LEU A 98 -4.53 16.17 5.77
N VAL A 99 -5.69 15.75 6.27
CA VAL A 99 -6.62 16.64 6.98
C VAL A 99 -6.06 17.11 8.33
N PRO A 100 -5.48 16.24 9.18
CA PRO A 100 -4.82 16.69 10.41
C PRO A 100 -3.65 17.65 10.15
N LEU A 101 -2.85 17.39 9.12
CA LEU A 101 -1.74 18.29 8.75
C LEU A 101 -2.26 19.66 8.28
N TRP A 102 -3.33 19.68 7.47
CA TRP A 102 -4.00 20.92 7.08
C TRP A 102 -4.61 21.66 8.28
N TYR A 103 -5.15 20.95 9.26
CA TYR A 103 -5.65 21.58 10.49
C TYR A 103 -4.51 22.26 11.25
N ALA A 104 -3.39 21.57 11.46
CA ALA A 104 -2.21 22.19 12.08
C ALA A 104 -1.70 23.39 11.28
N GLN A 105 -1.73 23.32 9.96
CA GLN A 105 -1.29 24.42 9.10
C GLN A 105 -2.21 25.64 9.13
N PHE A 106 -3.50 25.44 8.85
CA PHE A 106 -4.45 26.53 8.60
C PHE A 106 -5.18 27.00 9.86
N ALA A 107 -5.46 26.11 10.82
CA ALA A 107 -6.16 26.47 12.06
C ALA A 107 -5.18 26.85 13.17
N GLU A 108 -4.06 26.15 13.29
CA GLU A 108 -3.08 26.37 14.37
C GLU A 108 -1.86 27.19 13.94
N GLY A 109 -1.70 27.46 12.64
CA GLY A 109 -0.59 28.26 12.11
C GLY A 109 0.77 27.56 12.17
N GLN A 110 0.80 26.24 12.31
CA GLN A 110 2.05 25.47 12.35
C GLN A 110 2.60 25.23 10.95
N ARG A 111 3.89 25.51 10.73
CA ARG A 111 4.59 25.23 9.47
C ARG A 111 3.81 25.67 8.21
N PRO A 112 3.38 26.95 8.12
CA PRO A 112 2.64 27.47 6.97
C PRO A 112 3.44 27.41 5.65
N ASP A 113 4.75 27.21 5.73
CA ASP A 113 5.66 27.03 4.60
C ASP A 113 5.50 25.69 3.87
N LEU A 114 4.99 24.65 4.55
CA LEU A 114 4.83 23.33 3.96
C LEU A 114 3.66 23.29 2.98
N LEU A 115 3.77 22.47 1.93
CA LEU A 115 2.65 22.13 1.06
C LEU A 115 2.33 20.65 1.23
N VAL A 116 1.15 20.33 1.76
CA VAL A 116 0.72 18.94 1.97
C VAL A 116 -0.26 18.52 0.88
N LEU A 117 0.04 17.41 0.21
CA LEU A 117 -0.72 16.91 -0.93
C LEU A 117 -1.07 15.43 -0.76
N ALA A 118 -2.22 15.04 -1.30
CA ALA A 118 -2.64 13.65 -1.46
C ALA A 118 -3.26 13.46 -2.84
N PRO A 119 -3.31 12.22 -3.37
CA PRO A 119 -4.00 11.92 -4.60
C PRO A 119 -5.47 12.35 -4.56
N LEU A 120 -6.04 12.58 -5.74
CA LEU A 120 -7.43 12.98 -5.98
C LEU A 120 -7.81 14.31 -5.32
N ILE A 121 -6.83 15.16 -5.00
CA ILE A 121 -7.06 16.54 -4.54
C ILE A 121 -7.72 17.41 -5.62
N THR A 122 -7.40 17.16 -6.90
CA THR A 122 -8.12 17.70 -8.05
C THR A 122 -8.30 16.59 -9.10
N PRO A 123 -9.17 16.77 -10.12
CA PRO A 123 -9.38 15.75 -11.16
C PRO A 123 -8.23 15.66 -12.19
N ALA A 124 -7.17 16.46 -12.03
CA ALA A 124 -6.05 16.47 -12.96
C ALA A 124 -5.31 15.11 -12.97
N PRO A 125 -4.89 14.60 -14.14
CA PRO A 125 -4.22 13.30 -14.26
C PRO A 125 -3.00 13.14 -13.35
N GLU A 126 -2.19 14.19 -13.21
CA GLU A 126 -1.00 14.25 -12.34
C GLU A 126 -1.33 14.06 -10.86
N HIS A 127 -2.58 14.24 -10.44
CA HIS A 127 -3.00 14.05 -9.06
C HIS A 127 -3.71 12.71 -8.84
N ARG A 128 -3.84 11.86 -9.87
CA ARG A 128 -4.67 10.65 -9.77
C ARG A 128 -4.10 9.60 -8.82
N THR A 129 -2.78 9.44 -8.80
CA THR A 129 -2.09 8.42 -8.00
C THR A 129 -0.91 9.02 -7.26
N VAL A 130 -0.38 8.30 -6.26
CA VAL A 130 0.75 8.81 -5.47
C VAL A 130 1.97 9.00 -6.35
N ALA A 131 2.29 8.04 -7.21
CA ALA A 131 3.45 8.13 -8.09
C ALA A 131 3.36 9.30 -9.07
N ALA A 132 2.18 9.52 -9.67
CA ALA A 132 1.96 10.68 -10.55
C ALA A 132 2.13 12.01 -9.81
N LEU A 133 1.63 12.08 -8.57
CA LEU A 133 1.70 13.28 -7.73
C LEU A 133 3.14 13.59 -7.30
N VAL A 134 3.92 12.57 -6.93
CA VAL A 134 5.35 12.72 -6.62
C VAL A 134 6.12 13.19 -7.85
N GLN A 135 5.88 12.58 -9.01
CA GLN A 135 6.52 12.96 -10.28
C GLN A 135 6.25 14.43 -10.63
N TRP A 136 5.02 14.89 -10.42
CA TRP A 136 4.62 16.27 -10.63
C TRP A 136 5.25 17.22 -9.61
N ALA A 137 5.25 16.86 -8.33
CA ALA A 137 5.84 17.66 -7.26
C ALA A 137 7.35 17.89 -7.46
N LEU A 138 8.08 16.89 -7.97
CA LEU A 138 9.52 17.01 -8.27
C LEU A 138 9.83 18.10 -9.30
N GLN A 139 8.89 18.45 -10.18
CA GLN A 139 9.08 19.49 -11.20
C GLN A 139 9.15 20.91 -10.59
N TRP A 140 8.73 21.07 -9.34
CA TRP A 140 8.62 22.38 -8.68
C TRP A 140 9.95 22.85 -8.08
N GLY A 141 10.98 22.00 -8.06
CA GLY A 141 12.29 22.32 -7.47
C GLY A 141 12.26 22.53 -5.95
N ARG A 142 11.19 22.09 -5.28
CA ARG A 142 11.06 22.09 -3.82
C ARG A 142 11.47 20.71 -3.27
N PRO A 143 12.00 20.61 -2.04
CA PRO A 143 12.21 19.32 -1.40
C PRO A 143 10.89 18.53 -1.33
N VAL A 144 10.87 17.30 -1.84
CA VAL A 144 9.70 16.42 -1.80
C VAL A 144 9.95 15.32 -0.78
N LEU A 145 9.05 15.19 0.18
CA LEU A 145 9.07 14.12 1.17
C LEU A 145 7.74 13.37 1.14
N LEU A 146 7.80 12.07 1.39
CA LEU A 146 6.64 11.25 1.71
C LEU A 146 6.35 11.39 3.21
N ALA A 147 5.09 11.53 3.58
CA ALA A 147 4.67 11.65 4.98
C ALA A 147 4.84 10.33 5.78
N LYS A 148 4.95 9.21 5.07
CA LYS A 148 5.21 7.86 5.59
C LYS A 148 5.83 6.97 4.50
N PRO A 149 6.46 5.83 4.84
CA PRO A 149 6.88 4.85 3.83
C PRO A 149 5.70 4.37 2.99
N MET A 150 5.90 4.33 1.66
CA MET A 150 4.89 3.91 0.69
C MET A 150 5.54 2.95 -0.31
N ALA A 151 5.44 1.65 -0.01
CA ALA A 151 6.04 0.56 -0.78
C ALA A 151 5.60 0.57 -2.26
N GLY A 152 6.55 0.26 -3.13
CA GLY A 152 6.43 0.30 -4.59
C GLY A 152 6.94 1.59 -5.22
N LEU A 153 6.97 2.71 -4.48
CA LEU A 153 7.47 3.96 -5.05
C LEU A 153 8.97 3.92 -5.34
N GLU A 154 9.74 3.07 -4.66
CA GLU A 154 11.17 2.80 -4.90
C GLU A 154 11.45 2.21 -6.29
N GLN A 155 10.41 1.72 -6.97
CA GLN A 155 10.52 1.22 -8.33
C GLN A 155 10.67 2.36 -9.35
N ARG A 156 10.20 3.56 -9.02
CA ARG A 156 10.27 4.75 -9.89
C ARG A 156 11.17 5.84 -9.32
N PHE A 157 11.25 5.94 -8.00
CA PHE A 157 11.92 7.04 -7.32
C PHE A 157 13.07 6.55 -6.45
N ASP A 158 14.05 7.41 -6.28
CA ASP A 158 15.12 7.22 -5.33
C ASP A 158 14.69 7.70 -3.95
N LEU A 159 14.43 6.74 -3.05
CA LEU A 159 13.82 6.95 -1.74
C LEU A 159 14.84 6.75 -0.64
N HIS A 160 14.92 7.72 0.28
CA HIS A 160 15.85 7.70 1.40
C HIS A 160 15.12 7.96 2.72
N PRO A 161 15.36 7.17 3.77
CA PRO A 161 14.83 7.48 5.10
C PRO A 161 15.20 8.90 5.53
N HIS A 162 14.24 9.61 6.10
CA HIS A 162 14.43 10.90 6.76
C HIS A 162 14.05 10.77 8.24
N ALA A 163 14.14 11.85 9.01
CA ALA A 163 13.77 11.81 10.42
C ALA A 163 12.28 11.42 10.61
N GLY A 164 11.99 10.70 11.70
CA GLY A 164 10.63 10.25 12.01
C GLY A 164 10.04 9.37 10.90
N PRO A 165 8.76 9.58 10.52
CA PRO A 165 8.11 8.77 9.49
C PRO A 165 8.45 9.22 8.06
N LEU A 166 9.21 10.31 7.90
CA LEU A 166 9.42 10.94 6.61
C LEU A 166 10.37 10.13 5.72
N VAL A 167 10.10 10.13 4.42
CA VAL A 167 10.99 9.54 3.40
C VAL A 167 11.29 10.60 2.35
N ALA A 168 12.56 10.90 2.13
CA ALA A 168 12.97 11.85 1.11
C ALA A 168 12.94 11.25 -0.29
N VAL A 169 12.41 12.00 -1.24
CA VAL A 169 12.41 11.66 -2.67
C VAL A 169 13.50 12.49 -3.35
N GLN A 170 14.60 11.84 -3.76
CA GLN A 170 15.74 12.54 -4.36
C GLN A 170 15.60 12.74 -5.87
N GLY A 171 14.70 12.00 -6.51
CA GLY A 171 14.47 12.05 -7.94
C GLY A 171 14.04 10.69 -8.50
N PRO A 172 14.16 10.47 -9.81
CA PRO A 172 13.97 9.16 -10.41
C PRO A 172 14.99 8.14 -9.90
N ALA A 173 14.55 6.89 -9.75
CA ALA A 173 15.41 5.76 -9.42
C ALA A 173 16.45 5.51 -10.54
N ALA A 174 17.68 5.22 -10.15
CA ALA A 174 18.69 4.71 -11.09
C ALA A 174 18.26 3.34 -11.61
N MET A 175 18.31 3.16 -12.94
CA MET A 175 17.98 1.91 -13.61
C MET A 175 19.24 1.06 -13.84
N PRO A 176 19.18 -0.26 -13.59
CA PRO A 176 20.28 -1.16 -13.92
C PRO A 176 20.54 -1.18 -15.43
N THR A 177 21.81 -1.31 -15.81
CA THR A 177 22.24 -1.17 -17.21
C THR A 177 22.72 -2.46 -17.87
N GLU A 178 22.97 -3.54 -17.12
CA GLU A 178 23.44 -4.78 -17.75
C GLU A 178 22.30 -5.42 -18.55
N PRO A 179 22.52 -5.77 -19.83
CA PRO A 179 21.47 -6.35 -20.64
C PRO A 179 21.11 -7.76 -20.15
N PRO A 180 19.81 -8.14 -20.20
CA PRO A 180 19.41 -9.49 -19.85
C PRO A 180 19.81 -10.49 -20.94
N LEU A 181 19.91 -11.77 -20.57
CA LEU A 181 20.13 -12.87 -21.53
C LEU A 181 18.91 -13.06 -22.45
N GLN A 182 17.70 -12.80 -21.95
CA GLN A 182 16.44 -12.83 -22.69
C GLN A 182 15.58 -11.63 -22.30
N PRO A 183 15.19 -10.77 -23.25
CA PRO A 183 14.46 -9.55 -22.95
C PRO A 183 12.94 -9.75 -22.87
N ASP A 184 12.35 -10.67 -23.62
CA ASP A 184 10.89 -10.74 -23.81
C ASP A 184 10.20 -11.55 -22.70
N LEU A 185 9.77 -10.87 -21.64
CA LEU A 185 9.07 -11.47 -20.49
C LEU A 185 7.60 -11.78 -20.83
N ALA A 186 6.88 -10.80 -21.36
CA ALA A 186 5.49 -10.91 -21.78
C ALA A 186 5.22 -10.01 -23.00
N PRO A 187 4.10 -10.18 -23.73
CA PRO A 187 3.83 -9.40 -24.95
C PRO A 187 3.90 -7.87 -24.76
N ALA A 188 3.52 -7.37 -23.57
CA ALA A 188 3.53 -5.95 -23.25
C ALA A 188 4.67 -5.53 -22.30
N LEU A 189 5.62 -6.42 -21.98
CA LEU A 189 6.61 -6.19 -20.94
C LEU A 189 7.95 -6.86 -21.26
N SER A 190 9.02 -6.07 -21.27
CA SER A 190 10.38 -6.58 -21.50
C SER A 190 11.28 -6.31 -20.30
N VAL A 191 12.24 -7.20 -20.05
CA VAL A 191 13.41 -6.92 -19.22
C VAL A 191 14.40 -6.14 -20.07
N ILE A 192 14.89 -5.00 -19.56
CA ILE A 192 15.85 -4.15 -20.29
C ILE A 192 17.18 -3.98 -19.55
N GLY A 193 17.22 -4.35 -18.28
CA GLY A 193 18.40 -4.19 -17.44
C GLY A 193 18.34 -5.06 -16.21
N TRP A 194 19.49 -5.47 -15.70
CA TRP A 194 19.63 -6.08 -14.39
C TRP A 194 20.98 -5.74 -13.75
N GLU A 195 21.06 -5.82 -12.43
CA GLU A 195 22.29 -5.56 -11.68
C GLU A 195 22.18 -6.21 -10.30
N PRO A 196 23.01 -7.21 -9.97
CA PRO A 196 23.08 -7.79 -8.63
C PRO A 196 24.02 -6.98 -7.73
N THR A 197 23.80 -6.99 -6.42
CA THR A 197 24.75 -6.41 -5.44
C THR A 197 26.13 -7.05 -5.52
N ALA A 198 26.19 -8.33 -5.90
CA ALA A 198 27.44 -9.06 -6.12
C ALA A 198 27.26 -10.15 -7.20
N LEU A 199 28.28 -10.30 -8.06
CA LEU A 199 28.35 -11.38 -9.06
C LEU A 199 28.98 -12.67 -8.52
N ARG A 200 29.64 -12.59 -7.36
CA ARG A 200 30.24 -13.71 -6.63
C ARG A 200 29.72 -13.67 -5.19
N VAL A 201 29.15 -14.78 -4.75
CA VAL A 201 28.47 -14.87 -3.44
C VAL A 201 28.79 -16.21 -2.80
N GLN A 202 28.71 -16.28 -1.47
CA GLN A 202 28.84 -17.51 -0.70
C GLN A 202 27.44 -18.08 -0.36
N PRO A 203 27.35 -19.39 -0.08
CA PRO A 203 26.15 -19.96 0.51
C PRO A 203 25.78 -19.24 1.82
N GLY A 204 24.51 -18.88 1.97
CA GLY A 204 24.01 -18.08 3.10
C GLY A 204 23.99 -16.56 2.86
N ASP A 205 24.61 -16.06 1.79
CA ASP A 205 24.60 -14.62 1.49
C ASP A 205 23.20 -14.12 1.11
N LEU A 206 22.90 -12.88 1.51
CA LEU A 206 21.76 -12.12 1.01
C LEU A 206 22.18 -11.39 -0.27
N VAL A 207 21.51 -11.67 -1.38
CA VAL A 207 21.75 -11.02 -2.67
C VAL A 207 20.56 -10.15 -3.01
N THR A 208 20.80 -8.87 -3.27
CA THR A 208 19.79 -7.97 -3.83
C THR A 208 20.01 -7.83 -5.34
N LEU A 209 18.95 -8.05 -6.12
CA LEU A 209 18.89 -7.81 -7.56
C LEU A 209 18.04 -6.58 -7.85
N SER A 210 18.59 -5.68 -8.66
CA SER A 210 17.87 -4.62 -9.33
C SER A 210 17.53 -5.08 -10.75
N ILE A 211 16.26 -5.00 -11.17
CA ILE A 211 15.81 -5.43 -12.49
C ILE A 211 14.99 -4.30 -13.11
N ALA A 212 15.39 -3.83 -14.30
CA ALA A 212 14.62 -2.85 -15.06
C ALA A 212 13.65 -3.55 -16.01
N LEU A 213 12.38 -3.21 -15.86
CA LEU A 213 11.28 -3.65 -16.71
C LEU A 213 10.75 -2.47 -17.53
N LEU A 214 10.52 -2.70 -18.82
CA LEU A 214 9.95 -1.72 -19.74
C LEU A 214 8.57 -2.19 -20.21
N PRO A 215 7.49 -1.50 -19.82
CA PRO A 215 6.18 -1.72 -20.41
C PRO A 215 6.19 -1.22 -21.86
N ASN A 216 6.02 -2.13 -22.81
CA ASN A 216 5.96 -1.80 -24.24
C ASN A 216 4.56 -1.31 -24.65
N ALA A 217 3.54 -1.58 -23.83
CA ALA A 217 2.17 -1.14 -23.98
C ALA A 217 1.54 -0.91 -22.59
N PRO A 218 0.41 -0.21 -22.49
CA PRO A 218 -0.29 -0.04 -21.21
C PRO A 218 -0.62 -1.38 -20.55
N LEU A 219 -0.32 -1.49 -19.26
CA LEU A 219 -0.62 -2.67 -18.46
C LEU A 219 -1.95 -2.42 -17.72
N HIS A 220 -2.94 -3.27 -17.97
CA HIS A 220 -4.25 -3.16 -17.30
C HIS A 220 -4.48 -4.23 -16.24
N GLU A 221 -3.58 -5.20 -16.20
CA GLU A 221 -3.70 -6.39 -15.38
C GLU A 221 -2.90 -6.26 -14.09
N LYS A 222 -3.39 -6.91 -13.03
CA LYS A 222 -2.66 -7.00 -11.76
C LYS A 222 -1.56 -8.04 -11.88
N LEU A 223 -0.38 -7.59 -12.31
CA LEU A 223 0.77 -8.44 -12.48
C LEU A 223 1.53 -8.62 -11.16
N SER A 224 1.93 -9.86 -10.90
CA SER A 224 2.91 -10.26 -9.89
C SER A 224 4.12 -10.89 -10.57
N PHE A 225 5.26 -10.89 -9.91
CA PHE A 225 6.50 -11.45 -10.45
C PHE A 225 7.05 -12.54 -9.53
N SER A 226 7.80 -13.49 -10.10
CA SER A 226 8.61 -14.45 -9.35
C SER A 226 10.01 -14.47 -9.91
N LEU A 227 11.00 -14.31 -9.03
CA LEU A 227 12.42 -14.47 -9.33
C LEU A 227 12.85 -15.81 -8.77
N GLN A 228 13.42 -16.65 -9.63
CA GLN A 228 13.89 -17.97 -9.28
C GLN A 228 15.36 -18.14 -9.62
N LEU A 229 16.02 -18.92 -8.79
CA LEU A 229 17.44 -19.23 -8.88
C LEU A 229 17.63 -20.66 -9.36
N PHE A 230 18.32 -20.85 -10.47
CA PHE A 230 18.51 -22.16 -11.09
C PHE A 230 19.96 -22.61 -11.07
N ASP A 231 20.18 -23.88 -10.75
CA ASP A 231 21.47 -24.55 -10.91
C ASP A 231 21.80 -24.88 -12.37
N ALA A 232 22.98 -25.43 -12.62
CA ALA A 232 23.43 -25.83 -13.95
C ALA A 232 22.58 -26.97 -14.57
N ALA A 233 21.86 -27.75 -13.76
CA ALA A 233 20.95 -28.80 -14.21
C ALA A 233 19.54 -28.25 -14.54
N GLY A 234 19.27 -26.98 -14.24
CA GLY A 234 17.97 -26.36 -14.43
C GLY A 234 16.99 -26.65 -13.29
N THR A 235 17.48 -26.99 -12.10
CA THR A 235 16.69 -27.16 -10.87
C THR A 235 16.57 -25.82 -10.15
N PRO A 236 15.36 -25.38 -9.75
CA PRO A 236 15.20 -24.20 -8.91
C PRO A 236 15.69 -24.51 -7.48
N ILE A 237 16.62 -23.70 -6.97
CA ILE A 237 17.18 -23.86 -5.61
C ILE A 237 16.70 -22.79 -4.64
N ALA A 238 16.24 -21.64 -5.13
CA ALA A 238 15.70 -20.56 -4.32
C ALA A 238 14.70 -19.73 -5.13
N GLN A 239 13.77 -19.06 -4.45
CA GLN A 239 12.79 -18.20 -5.10
C GLN A 239 12.34 -17.06 -4.20
N ALA A 240 11.94 -15.95 -4.83
CA ALA A 240 11.25 -14.84 -4.19
C ALA A 240 10.08 -14.40 -5.06
N GLU A 241 8.97 -14.01 -4.41
CA GLU A 241 7.75 -13.55 -5.04
C GLU A 241 7.53 -12.06 -4.77
N PHE A 242 6.99 -11.36 -5.77
CA PHE A 242 6.72 -9.92 -5.74
C PHE A 242 5.23 -9.74 -6.02
N PRO A 243 4.41 -9.63 -4.97
CA PRO A 243 3.02 -9.24 -5.15
C PRO A 243 2.95 -7.81 -5.73
N PRO A 244 1.81 -7.41 -6.31
CA PRO A 244 1.67 -6.06 -6.85
C PRO A 244 1.78 -5.03 -5.73
N ASP A 245 2.66 -4.05 -5.89
CA ASP A 245 2.86 -3.03 -4.87
C ASP A 245 1.63 -2.13 -4.67
N PRO A 246 1.33 -1.73 -3.42
CA PRO A 246 0.09 -1.02 -3.11
C PRO A 246 0.06 0.44 -3.59
N PHE A 247 1.22 1.11 -3.69
CA PHE A 247 1.30 2.53 -4.06
C PHE A 247 1.90 2.79 -5.44
N TYR A 248 2.40 1.76 -6.11
CA TYR A 248 2.83 1.83 -7.51
C TYR A 248 2.76 0.46 -8.20
N PRO A 249 1.54 -0.10 -8.38
CA PRO A 249 1.36 -1.38 -9.04
C PRO A 249 1.71 -1.28 -10.54
N PRO A 250 1.98 -2.41 -11.23
CA PRO A 250 2.27 -2.42 -12.66
C PRO A 250 1.23 -1.74 -13.55
N THR A 251 -0.03 -1.69 -13.12
CA THR A 251 -1.11 -0.96 -13.82
C THR A 251 -0.90 0.55 -13.88
N GLU A 252 0.00 1.10 -13.07
CA GLU A 252 0.38 2.52 -13.05
C GLU A 252 1.70 2.79 -13.79
N TRP A 253 2.38 1.76 -14.31
CA TRP A 253 3.61 1.94 -15.07
C TRP A 253 3.29 2.52 -16.46
N PRO A 254 3.81 3.71 -16.82
CA PRO A 254 3.57 4.27 -18.13
C PRO A 254 4.26 3.45 -19.22
N ALA A 255 3.60 3.29 -20.36
CA ALA A 255 4.22 2.67 -21.53
C ALA A 255 5.45 3.46 -21.98
N GLY A 256 6.57 2.78 -22.18
CA GLY A 256 7.86 3.38 -22.57
C GLY A 256 8.67 3.96 -21.41
N GLU A 257 8.16 3.94 -20.17
CA GLU A 257 8.92 4.34 -18.98
C GLU A 257 9.34 3.10 -18.17
N PRO A 258 10.63 2.92 -17.87
CA PRO A 258 11.08 1.77 -17.12
C PRO A 258 10.69 1.86 -15.64
N ALA A 259 10.35 0.70 -15.07
CA ALA A 259 10.18 0.49 -13.63
C ALA A 259 11.26 -0.46 -13.11
N ARG A 260 11.74 -0.22 -11.90
CA ARG A 260 12.78 -1.02 -11.25
C ARG A 260 12.17 -1.97 -10.22
N LEU A 261 12.41 -3.26 -10.34
CA LEU A 261 12.17 -4.20 -9.25
C LEU A 261 13.44 -4.33 -8.39
N LEU A 262 13.29 -4.21 -7.08
CA LEU A 262 14.35 -4.51 -6.10
C LEU A 262 13.98 -5.78 -5.35
N VAL A 263 14.80 -6.81 -5.52
CA VAL A 263 14.51 -8.16 -5.05
C VAL A 263 15.64 -8.63 -4.15
N SER A 264 15.35 -9.08 -2.94
CA SER A 264 16.36 -9.70 -2.09
C SER A 264 16.07 -11.19 -1.91
N LEU A 265 17.10 -12.03 -2.09
CA LEU A 265 17.01 -13.47 -1.91
C LEU A 265 18.24 -13.98 -1.15
N VAL A 266 18.01 -14.87 -0.18
CA VAL A 266 19.09 -15.56 0.53
C VAL A 266 19.50 -16.79 -0.29
N ILE A 267 20.80 -16.94 -0.54
CA ILE A 267 21.35 -18.15 -1.15
C ILE A 267 21.31 -19.27 -0.11
N PRO A 268 20.68 -20.44 -0.37
CA PRO A 268 20.64 -21.53 0.60
C PRO A 268 22.04 -21.94 1.07
N ALA A 269 22.20 -22.27 2.35
CA ALA A 269 23.51 -22.57 2.94
C ALA A 269 24.16 -23.86 2.38
N GLU A 270 23.33 -24.75 1.87
CA GLU A 270 23.69 -26.01 1.22
C GLU A 270 24.01 -25.87 -0.28
N THR A 271 24.00 -24.64 -0.81
CA THR A 271 24.27 -24.38 -2.23
C THR A 271 25.71 -24.77 -2.57
N ALA A 272 25.89 -25.64 -3.55
CA ALA A 272 27.21 -26.04 -4.01
C ALA A 272 27.92 -24.89 -4.74
N GLU A 273 29.25 -24.94 -4.80
CA GLU A 273 30.01 -24.05 -5.67
C GLU A 273 29.62 -24.29 -7.13
N GLY A 274 29.40 -23.20 -7.88
CA GLY A 274 29.04 -23.33 -9.28
C GLY A 274 28.51 -22.05 -9.92
N LEU A 275 28.15 -22.19 -11.19
CA LEU A 275 27.48 -21.15 -11.95
C LEU A 275 25.97 -21.36 -11.88
N TYR A 276 25.26 -20.29 -11.55
CA TYR A 276 23.82 -20.29 -11.37
C TYR A 276 23.19 -19.20 -12.21
N GLU A 277 21.88 -19.32 -12.41
CA GLU A 277 21.13 -18.46 -13.32
C GLU A 277 19.87 -17.90 -12.67
N TRP A 278 19.66 -16.61 -12.87
CA TRP A 278 18.44 -15.90 -12.48
C TRP A 278 17.40 -16.00 -13.57
N ARG A 279 16.19 -16.38 -13.20
CA ARG A 279 15.03 -16.39 -14.10
C ARG A 279 13.85 -15.64 -13.52
N LEU A 280 13.20 -14.84 -14.35
CA LEU A 280 12.02 -14.05 -13.99
C LEU A 280 10.79 -14.60 -14.71
N SER A 281 9.69 -14.67 -13.98
CA SER A 281 8.37 -15.02 -14.48
C SER A 281 7.36 -13.95 -14.07
N SER A 282 6.37 -13.69 -14.92
CA SER A 282 5.22 -12.83 -14.62
C SER A 282 3.93 -13.63 -14.52
N TYR A 283 3.03 -13.20 -13.63
CA TYR A 283 1.76 -13.85 -13.35
C TYR A 283 0.63 -12.84 -13.25
N LEU A 284 -0.52 -13.21 -13.79
CA LEU A 284 -1.80 -12.58 -13.50
C LEU A 284 -2.26 -12.97 -12.11
N LEU A 285 -2.67 -11.99 -11.31
CA LEU A 285 -3.35 -12.21 -10.05
C LEU A 285 -4.87 -11.98 -10.23
N GLU A 286 -5.61 -13.08 -10.33
CA GLU A 286 -7.08 -13.10 -10.39
C GLU A 286 -7.65 -13.76 -9.12
N GLY A 287 -7.99 -12.94 -8.12
CA GLY A 287 -8.39 -13.46 -6.82
C GLY A 287 -7.23 -14.15 -6.12
N GLU A 288 -7.34 -15.46 -5.87
CA GLU A 288 -6.29 -16.31 -5.29
C GLU A 288 -5.55 -17.15 -6.35
N GLN A 289 -5.86 -16.99 -7.65
CA GLN A 289 -5.24 -17.75 -8.72
C GLN A 289 -4.12 -16.97 -9.40
N PHE A 290 -3.00 -17.68 -9.63
CA PHE A 290 -1.86 -17.19 -10.39
C PHE A 290 -1.81 -17.86 -11.76
N THR A 291 -1.96 -17.06 -12.82
CA THR A 291 -1.85 -17.56 -14.20
C THR A 291 -0.59 -16.99 -14.83
N ALA A 292 0.32 -17.85 -15.31
CA ALA A 292 1.55 -17.39 -15.95
C ALA A 292 1.24 -16.54 -17.19
N VAL A 293 1.96 -15.42 -17.33
CA VAL A 293 1.88 -14.52 -18.47
C VAL A 293 3.22 -14.52 -19.17
N GLY A 294 3.21 -14.78 -20.48
CA GLY A 294 4.43 -14.83 -21.28
C GLY A 294 5.27 -16.07 -20.97
N GLN A 295 6.58 -15.89 -20.87
CA GLN A 295 7.54 -16.97 -20.65
C GLN A 295 8.48 -16.66 -19.50
N GLN A 296 9.03 -17.70 -18.88
CA GLN A 296 10.13 -17.53 -17.94
C GLN A 296 11.39 -17.10 -18.71
N VAL A 297 11.94 -15.94 -18.38
CA VAL A 297 13.12 -15.37 -19.05
C VAL A 297 14.37 -15.49 -18.21
N ARG A 298 15.48 -15.77 -18.87
CA ARG A 298 16.82 -15.78 -18.28
C ARG A 298 17.32 -14.34 -18.18
N ILE A 299 17.56 -13.87 -16.97
CA ILE A 299 18.04 -12.51 -16.74
C ILE A 299 19.57 -12.49 -16.84
N GLY A 300 20.22 -13.29 -16.00
CA GLY A 300 21.65 -13.16 -15.77
C GLY A 300 22.23 -14.37 -15.07
N ARG A 301 23.56 -14.38 -14.91
CA ARG A 301 24.30 -15.45 -14.24
C ARG A 301 25.15 -14.88 -13.12
N PHE A 302 25.36 -15.69 -12.09
CA PHE A 302 26.28 -15.36 -10.99
C PHE A 302 26.97 -16.63 -10.53
N GLN A 303 28.02 -16.45 -9.74
CA GLN A 303 28.87 -17.54 -9.27
C GLN A 303 28.71 -17.68 -7.75
N VAL A 304 28.38 -18.90 -7.31
CA VAL A 304 28.52 -19.28 -5.90
C VAL A 304 29.93 -19.79 -5.71
N VAL A 305 30.67 -19.22 -4.76
CA VAL A 305 32.03 -19.63 -4.38
C VAL A 305 32.00 -20.34 -3.03
N GLY A 306 32.92 -21.28 -2.82
CA GLY A 306 33.05 -21.97 -1.54
C GLY A 306 33.31 -21.00 -0.37
N VAL A 307 32.90 -21.40 0.83
CA VAL A 307 33.29 -20.73 2.07
C VAL A 307 34.76 -21.09 2.35
N GLU A 308 35.64 -20.10 2.33
CA GLU A 308 37.05 -20.28 2.74
C GLU A 308 37.18 -20.55 4.25
#